data_AF-A0A0W1EQK2-F1
#
_entry.id   AF-A0A0W1EQK2-F1
#
_cell.length_a   1.000
_cell.length_b   1.000
_cell.length_c   1.000
_cell.angle_alpha   90.00
_cell.angle_beta   90.00
_cell.angle_gamma   90.00
#
_symmetry.space_group_name_H-M   'P 1'
#
loop_
_entity.id
_entity.type
_entity.pdbx_description
1 polymer ?
#
loop_
_entity_poly.entity_id
_entity_poly.type
_entity_poly.pdbx_seq_one_letter_code
_entity_poly.pdbx_strand_id
1 'polypeptide(L)'
;MLGAALVCAAVPAAAETLTVSGSYPAGNGNINDLISIAVDRFEGEDGSALSQALEGELTGVRFGGQPYFRVVAPESGVPTDALVTGSVRTAVDETGTTEKRKRCIEQDPADKNKCLKEEEYDLRCRRRVATVSTNVRLVAMGDGSIRYTRPLTARDEQTWCPDRKANRTVESFVDQTIDAQVRTIRYDLAPSGFSDNVRVDENRKGLPKAAADAFKNAIRQTKSDQAGACDSWAAIARDAEPTAALAFNLGLCAEARRDFVAAIDWYGQAQRLGSKNRDIGEGLTRIDRHRRALADWDARQQLLAGR
;
A
#
# COMPACT_ATOMS: atom_id res chain seq x y z
N MET A 1 52.27 -18.96 8.77
CA MET A 1 51.63 -17.64 8.73
C MET A 1 50.23 -17.82 8.16
N LEU A 2 49.19 -17.77 8.99
CA LEU A 2 47.79 -17.80 8.54
C LEU A 2 47.30 -16.35 8.40
N GLY A 3 47.00 -15.93 7.17
CA GLY A 3 46.36 -14.66 6.89
C GLY A 3 44.84 -14.80 6.98
N ALA A 4 44.23 -14.14 7.97
CA ALA A 4 42.79 -14.00 8.06
C ALA A 4 42.33 -12.86 7.14
N ALA A 5 41.59 -13.20 6.09
CA ALA A 5 40.91 -12.23 5.24
C ALA A 5 39.63 -11.76 5.95
N LEU A 6 39.61 -10.51 6.44
CA LEU A 6 38.38 -9.85 6.88
C LEU A 6 37.51 -9.57 5.66
N VAL A 7 36.41 -10.29 5.53
CA VAL A 7 35.31 -9.95 4.63
C VAL A 7 34.50 -8.84 5.30
N CYS A 8 34.71 -7.60 4.87
CA CYS A 8 33.82 -6.48 5.22
C CYS A 8 32.48 -6.70 4.52
N ALA A 9 31.47 -7.18 5.26
CA ALA A 9 30.09 -7.13 4.82
C ALA A 9 29.66 -5.66 4.75
N ALA A 10 29.45 -5.15 3.53
CA ALA A 10 28.84 -3.85 3.33
C ALA A 10 27.36 -3.93 3.77
N VAL A 11 27.07 -3.49 4.99
CA VAL A 11 25.70 -3.23 5.42
C VAL A 11 25.14 -2.14 4.51
N PRO A 12 24.00 -2.35 3.81
CA PRO A 12 23.43 -1.30 2.99
C PRO A 12 23.20 -0.07 3.87
N ALA A 13 23.74 1.08 3.46
CA ALA A 13 23.56 2.33 4.17
C ALA A 13 22.07 2.68 4.16
N ALA A 14 21.38 2.37 5.26
CA ALA A 14 20.02 2.84 5.48
C ALA A 14 20.07 4.37 5.44
N ALA A 15 19.32 4.95 4.50
CA ALA A 15 19.08 6.37 4.43
C ALA A 15 18.51 6.85 5.77
N GLU A 16 18.89 8.05 6.20
CA GLU A 16 18.29 8.66 7.38
C GLU A 16 16.87 9.10 7.03
N THR A 17 15.91 8.72 7.86
CA THR A 17 14.47 8.92 7.59
C THR A 17 13.74 9.49 8.80
N LEU A 18 12.65 10.19 8.54
CA LEU A 18 11.63 10.52 9.53
C LEU A 18 10.37 9.72 9.23
N THR A 19 9.77 9.17 10.27
CA THR A 19 8.51 8.44 10.18
C THR A 19 7.36 9.44 10.24
N VAL A 20 6.56 9.49 9.18
CA VAL A 20 5.31 10.25 9.12
C VAL A 20 4.16 9.28 9.18
N SER A 21 3.21 9.52 10.07
CA SER A 21 2.03 8.68 10.23
C SER A 21 0.75 9.50 10.21
N GLY A 22 -0.32 8.86 9.77
CA GLY A 22 -1.62 9.49 9.67
C GLY A 22 -2.66 8.54 9.09
N SER A 23 -3.59 9.13 8.36
CA SER A 23 -4.69 8.40 7.75
C SER A 23 -5.02 8.97 6.38
N TYR A 24 -5.32 8.09 5.44
CA TYR A 24 -5.94 8.43 4.17
C TYR A 24 -7.47 8.35 4.29
N PRO A 25 -8.21 9.20 3.57
CA PRO A 25 -9.67 9.14 3.56
C PRO A 25 -10.13 7.86 2.86
N ALA A 26 -11.42 7.54 2.98
CA ALA A 26 -12.01 6.53 2.11
C ALA A 26 -11.83 6.93 0.64
N GLY A 27 -11.59 5.96 -0.25
CA GLY A 27 -11.45 6.20 -1.68
C GLY A 27 -12.73 6.78 -2.32
N ASN A 28 -13.89 6.53 -1.71
CA ASN A 28 -15.18 7.09 -2.09
C ASN A 28 -15.75 7.94 -0.94
N GLY A 29 -15.81 9.27 -1.13
CA GLY A 29 -16.36 10.19 -0.13
C GLY A 29 -17.90 10.22 -0.05
N ASN A 30 -18.60 9.54 -0.94
CA ASN A 30 -20.06 9.60 -1.08
C ASN A 30 -20.84 8.68 -0.10
N ILE A 31 -20.18 8.22 0.96
CA ILE A 31 -20.72 7.24 1.93
C ILE A 31 -20.48 7.64 3.39
N ASN A 32 -19.98 8.87 3.62
CA ASN A 32 -19.63 9.35 4.97
C ASN A 32 -20.84 9.38 5.92
N ASP A 33 -22.04 9.47 5.38
CA ASP A 33 -23.33 9.45 6.07
C ASP A 33 -23.83 8.05 6.46
N LEU A 34 -23.23 7.00 5.90
CA LEU A 34 -23.65 5.61 6.11
C LEU A 34 -22.93 5.06 7.35
N ILE A 35 -23.62 5.12 8.48
CA ILE A 35 -23.06 4.76 9.79
C ILE A 35 -23.07 3.25 10.01
N SER A 36 -24.22 2.65 9.76
CA SER A 36 -24.45 1.23 9.87
C SER A 36 -24.53 0.58 8.51
N ILE A 37 -23.83 -0.54 8.38
CA ILE A 37 -23.70 -1.26 7.13
C ILE A 37 -23.94 -2.74 7.36
N ALA A 38 -24.53 -3.40 6.38
CA ALA A 38 -24.64 -4.84 6.33
C ALA A 38 -23.92 -5.35 5.08
N VAL A 39 -23.26 -6.50 5.18
CA VAL A 39 -22.69 -7.20 4.02
C VAL A 39 -23.62 -8.36 3.71
N ASP A 40 -24.27 -8.29 2.55
CA ASP A 40 -25.13 -9.36 2.06
C ASP A 40 -24.31 -10.51 1.48
N ARG A 41 -24.98 -11.62 1.18
CA ARG A 41 -24.40 -12.71 0.42
C ARG A 41 -24.11 -12.26 -1.00
N PHE A 42 -22.84 -12.33 -1.38
CA PHE A 42 -22.44 -12.22 -2.78
C PHE A 42 -22.83 -13.49 -3.53
N GLU A 43 -23.35 -13.32 -4.73
CA GLU A 43 -23.70 -14.42 -5.63
C GLU A 43 -22.45 -15.11 -6.22
N GLY A 44 -22.58 -16.39 -6.57
CA GLY A 44 -21.54 -17.19 -7.23
C GLY A 44 -20.71 -18.05 -6.26
N GLU A 45 -19.87 -18.92 -6.83
CA GLU A 45 -19.14 -20.00 -6.12
C GLU A 45 -18.33 -19.47 -4.94
N ASP A 46 -17.61 -18.37 -5.16
CA ASP A 46 -16.72 -17.77 -4.16
C ASP A 46 -17.36 -16.60 -3.40
N GLY A 47 -18.67 -16.36 -3.62
CA GLY A 47 -19.37 -15.22 -3.04
C GLY A 47 -19.41 -15.24 -1.51
N SER A 48 -19.60 -16.41 -0.91
CA SER A 48 -19.59 -16.56 0.55
C SER A 48 -18.25 -16.18 1.18
N ALA A 49 -17.13 -16.57 0.55
CA ALA A 49 -15.79 -16.27 1.04
C ALA A 49 -15.52 -14.75 1.02
N LEU A 50 -15.86 -14.08 -0.09
CA LEU A 50 -15.74 -12.63 -0.18
C LEU A 50 -16.64 -11.89 0.83
N SER A 51 -17.88 -12.35 1.02
CA SER A 51 -18.84 -11.72 1.95
C SER A 51 -18.30 -11.74 3.39
N GLN A 52 -17.85 -12.91 3.86
CA GLN A 52 -17.32 -13.08 5.22
C GLN A 52 -16.03 -12.29 5.44
N ALA A 53 -15.10 -12.35 4.48
CA ALA A 53 -13.85 -11.59 4.55
C ALA A 53 -14.10 -10.08 4.58
N LEU A 54 -15.03 -9.58 3.75
CA LEU A 54 -15.39 -8.17 3.72
C LEU A 54 -16.08 -7.71 5.00
N GLU A 55 -17.01 -8.49 5.55
CA GLU A 55 -17.64 -8.18 6.83
C GLU A 55 -16.61 -8.05 7.96
N GLY A 56 -15.66 -8.99 8.03
CA GLY A 56 -14.57 -8.97 9.01
C GLY A 56 -13.69 -7.73 8.88
N GLU A 57 -13.26 -7.40 7.66
CA GLU A 57 -12.44 -6.22 7.37
C GLU A 57 -13.16 -4.91 7.73
N LEU A 58 -14.44 -4.78 7.38
CA LEU A 58 -15.22 -3.58 7.67
C LEU A 58 -15.51 -3.44 9.18
N THR A 59 -15.72 -4.55 9.90
CA THR A 59 -15.88 -4.57 11.37
C THR A 59 -14.63 -4.09 12.09
N GLY A 60 -13.46 -4.46 11.55
CA GLY A 60 -12.15 -4.10 12.08
C GLY A 60 -11.76 -2.64 11.88
N VAL A 61 -12.44 -1.89 11.00
CA VAL A 61 -12.05 -0.50 10.72
C VAL A 61 -12.23 0.38 11.96
N ARG A 62 -11.16 1.11 12.29
CA ARG A 62 -11.13 2.11 13.34
C ARG A 62 -10.61 3.44 12.80
N PHE A 63 -11.16 4.54 13.31
CA PHE A 63 -10.62 5.89 13.10
C PHE A 63 -10.69 6.66 14.42
N GLY A 64 -9.61 7.31 14.83
CA GLY A 64 -9.53 7.97 16.14
C GLY A 64 -9.76 7.02 17.33
N GLY A 65 -9.45 5.72 17.18
CA GLY A 65 -9.70 4.68 18.18
C GLY A 65 -11.14 4.18 18.25
N GLN A 66 -12.07 4.75 17.48
CA GLN A 66 -13.48 4.38 17.45
C GLN A 66 -13.81 3.51 16.23
N PRO A 67 -14.80 2.60 16.32
CA PRO A 67 -15.35 1.91 15.14
C PRO A 67 -15.77 2.90 14.06
N TYR A 68 -15.31 2.69 12.83
CA TYR A 68 -15.74 3.54 11.72
C TYR A 68 -17.16 3.19 11.30
N PHE A 69 -17.48 1.90 11.17
CA PHE A 69 -18.83 1.39 10.87
C PHE A 69 -19.44 0.64 12.06
N ARG A 70 -20.76 0.70 12.18
CA ARG A 70 -21.55 -0.30 12.90
C ARG A 70 -21.96 -1.40 11.93
N VAL A 71 -21.19 -2.49 11.88
CA VAL A 71 -21.50 -3.63 11.02
C VAL A 71 -22.62 -4.45 11.65
N VAL A 72 -23.63 -4.81 10.83
CA VAL A 72 -24.84 -5.50 11.25
C VAL A 72 -25.05 -6.72 10.35
N ALA A 73 -25.36 -7.86 10.95
CA ALA A 73 -25.73 -9.06 10.21
C ALA A 73 -27.09 -8.87 9.51
N PRO A 74 -27.20 -9.04 8.18
CA PRO A 74 -28.45 -8.83 7.45
C PRO A 74 -29.65 -9.60 8.03
N GLU A 75 -29.43 -10.84 8.48
CA GLU A 75 -30.46 -11.73 9.03
C GLU A 75 -30.99 -11.31 10.40
N SER A 76 -30.32 -10.38 11.09
CA SER A 76 -30.74 -9.89 12.41
C SER A 76 -32.00 -9.04 12.37
N GLY A 77 -32.39 -8.53 11.19
CA GLY A 77 -33.51 -7.60 11.03
C GLY A 77 -33.27 -6.21 11.63
N VAL A 78 -32.07 -5.94 12.16
CA VAL A 78 -31.69 -4.62 12.66
C VAL A 78 -31.55 -3.66 11.46
N PRO A 79 -32.23 -2.49 11.47
CA PRO A 79 -32.12 -1.53 10.39
C PRO A 79 -30.67 -1.06 10.17
N THR A 80 -30.28 -0.98 8.90
CA THR A 80 -28.96 -0.55 8.44
C THR A 80 -29.09 0.63 7.49
N ASP A 81 -28.10 1.52 7.46
CA ASP A 81 -28.08 2.66 6.52
C ASP A 81 -27.71 2.19 5.11
N ALA A 82 -26.93 1.10 5.00
CA ALA A 82 -26.49 0.57 3.73
C ALA A 82 -26.39 -0.96 3.68
N LEU A 83 -26.51 -1.49 2.47
CA LEU A 83 -26.28 -2.89 2.13
C LEU A 83 -25.18 -3.00 1.07
N VAL A 84 -24.14 -3.79 1.35
CA VAL A 84 -23.08 -4.14 0.40
C VAL A 84 -23.40 -5.51 -0.19
N THR A 85 -23.48 -5.61 -1.51
CA THR A 85 -23.85 -6.86 -2.20
C THR A 85 -23.17 -6.94 -3.56
N GLY A 86 -23.23 -8.10 -4.22
CA GLY A 86 -22.56 -8.29 -5.49
C GLY A 86 -22.49 -9.74 -5.97
N SER A 87 -21.52 -10.02 -6.83
CA SER A 87 -21.27 -11.36 -7.36
C SER A 87 -19.78 -11.61 -7.54
N VAL A 88 -19.33 -12.83 -7.27
CA VAL A 88 -17.98 -13.32 -7.56
C VAL A 88 -18.08 -14.52 -8.50
N ARG A 89 -17.32 -14.51 -9.59
CA ARG A 89 -17.28 -15.60 -10.56
C ARG A 89 -15.85 -15.98 -10.86
N THR A 90 -15.57 -17.28 -10.78
CA THR A 90 -14.30 -17.87 -11.21
C THR A 90 -14.51 -18.60 -12.53
N ALA A 91 -13.63 -18.34 -13.50
CA ALA A 91 -13.61 -19.01 -14.79
C ALA A 91 -12.22 -19.61 -15.01
N VAL A 92 -12.17 -20.88 -15.39
CA VAL A 92 -10.93 -21.59 -15.70
C VAL A 92 -11.00 -22.10 -17.13
N ASP A 93 -10.05 -21.66 -17.95
CA ASP A 93 -9.85 -22.13 -19.33
C ASP A 93 -8.57 -22.95 -19.41
N GLU A 94 -8.65 -24.17 -19.94
CA GLU A 94 -7.48 -25.02 -20.19
C GLU A 94 -7.37 -25.36 -21.67
N THR A 95 -6.21 -25.05 -22.25
CA THR A 95 -5.93 -25.27 -23.67
C THR A 95 -4.60 -25.98 -23.86
N GLY A 96 -4.51 -26.81 -24.91
CA GLY A 96 -3.24 -27.44 -25.31
C GLY A 96 -2.27 -26.41 -25.90
N THR A 97 -1.00 -26.49 -25.56
CA THR A 97 0.08 -25.68 -26.14
C THR A 97 1.34 -26.52 -26.33
N THR A 98 2.30 -26.04 -27.09
CA THR A 98 3.61 -26.67 -27.26
C THR A 98 4.73 -25.72 -26.86
N GLU A 99 5.77 -26.25 -26.23
CA GLU A 99 7.00 -25.51 -25.97
C GLU A 99 8.19 -26.25 -26.57
N LYS A 100 9.09 -25.51 -27.23
CA LYS A 100 10.33 -26.07 -27.73
C LYS A 100 11.26 -26.45 -26.58
N ARG A 101 11.86 -27.63 -26.68
CA ARG A 101 12.84 -28.16 -25.73
C ARG A 101 14.03 -28.74 -26.47
N LYS A 102 15.15 -28.83 -25.76
CA LYS A 102 16.36 -29.50 -26.23
C LYS A 102 16.64 -30.71 -25.37
N ARG A 103 17.04 -31.81 -25.99
CA ARG A 103 17.59 -32.98 -25.30
C ARG A 103 18.93 -33.34 -25.91
N CYS A 104 19.84 -33.81 -25.07
CA CYS A 104 21.10 -34.35 -25.54
C CYS A 104 20.86 -35.72 -26.20
N ILE A 105 21.32 -35.89 -27.43
CA ILE A 105 21.23 -37.16 -28.17
C ILE A 105 22.59 -37.84 -28.33
N GLU A 106 23.70 -37.13 -28.10
CA GLU A 106 25.06 -37.66 -28.16
C GLU A 106 25.92 -37.04 -27.06
N GLN A 107 26.50 -37.86 -26.17
CA GLN A 107 27.37 -37.42 -25.07
C GLN A 107 28.85 -37.69 -25.40
N ASP A 108 29.76 -36.90 -24.83
CA ASP A 108 31.20 -37.09 -24.99
C ASP A 108 31.66 -38.39 -24.30
N PRO A 109 32.30 -39.33 -25.01
CA PRO A 109 32.79 -40.58 -24.41
C PRO A 109 33.79 -40.36 -23.25
N ALA A 110 34.51 -39.23 -23.25
CA ALA A 110 35.48 -38.87 -22.22
C ALA A 110 34.88 -38.10 -21.04
N ASP A 111 33.72 -37.43 -21.22
CA ASP A 111 33.01 -36.70 -20.17
C ASP A 111 31.49 -36.73 -20.38
N LYS A 112 30.78 -37.54 -19.58
CA LYS A 112 29.33 -37.74 -19.68
C LYS A 112 28.50 -36.50 -19.37
N ASN A 113 29.09 -35.45 -18.79
CA ASN A 113 28.39 -34.18 -18.55
C ASN A 113 28.41 -33.27 -19.78
N LYS A 114 29.20 -33.61 -20.81
CA LYS A 114 29.34 -32.81 -22.03
C LYS A 114 28.49 -33.41 -23.15
N CYS A 115 27.51 -32.65 -23.61
CA CYS A 115 26.70 -33.01 -24.77
C CYS A 115 27.42 -32.61 -26.07
N LEU A 116 27.61 -33.56 -26.99
CA LEU A 116 28.18 -33.34 -28.32
C LEU A 116 27.12 -32.94 -29.35
N LYS A 117 25.88 -33.43 -29.21
CA LYS A 117 24.78 -33.14 -30.12
C LYS A 117 23.44 -33.02 -29.39
N GLU A 118 22.75 -31.90 -29.65
CA GLU A 118 21.41 -31.62 -29.13
C GLU A 118 20.36 -31.78 -30.23
N GLU A 119 19.16 -32.19 -29.84
CA GLU A 119 17.97 -32.24 -30.70
C GLU A 119 16.86 -31.36 -30.12
N GLU A 120 16.24 -30.55 -30.97
CA GLU A 120 15.01 -29.82 -30.63
C GLU A 120 13.79 -30.73 -30.76
N TYR A 121 12.91 -30.71 -29.78
CA TYR A 121 11.62 -31.40 -29.82
C TYR A 121 10.52 -30.53 -29.22
N ASP A 122 9.28 -30.73 -29.69
CA ASP A 122 8.11 -30.03 -29.16
C ASP A 122 7.54 -30.81 -27.97
N LEU A 123 7.63 -30.21 -26.79
CA LEU A 123 7.00 -30.74 -25.60
C LEU A 123 5.54 -30.27 -25.54
N ARG A 124 4.60 -31.22 -25.51
CA ARG A 124 3.18 -30.91 -25.30
C ARG A 124 2.95 -30.45 -23.87
N CYS A 125 2.38 -29.26 -23.74
CA CYS A 125 2.05 -28.64 -22.47
C CYS A 125 0.56 -28.27 -22.44
N ARG A 126 0.08 -27.88 -21.27
CA ARG A 126 -1.25 -27.30 -21.07
C ARG A 126 -1.10 -25.88 -20.56
N ARG A 127 -1.85 -24.96 -21.15
CA ARG A 127 -1.98 -23.58 -20.68
C ARG A 127 -3.30 -23.45 -19.95
N ARG A 128 -3.25 -23.00 -18.70
CA ARG A 128 -4.41 -22.74 -17.86
C ARG A 128 -4.51 -21.24 -17.60
N VAL A 129 -5.68 -20.68 -17.83
CA VAL A 129 -6.02 -19.29 -17.51
C VAL A 129 -7.16 -19.32 -16.50
N ALA A 130 -6.87 -18.88 -15.27
CA ALA A 130 -7.89 -18.65 -14.26
C ALA A 130 -8.23 -17.15 -14.20
N THR A 131 -9.51 -16.81 -14.17
CA THR A 131 -9.99 -15.43 -14.06
C THR A 131 -11.02 -15.34 -12.94
N VAL A 132 -10.81 -14.43 -12.00
CA VAL A 132 -11.77 -14.12 -10.93
C VAL A 132 -12.36 -12.75 -11.23
N SER A 133 -13.68 -12.67 -11.37
CA SER A 133 -14.42 -11.45 -11.66
C SER A 133 -15.42 -11.17 -10.56
N THR A 134 -15.31 -9.98 -9.97
CA THR A 134 -16.11 -9.54 -8.83
C THR A 134 -16.80 -8.23 -9.17
N ASN A 135 -18.11 -8.16 -8.97
CA ASN A 135 -18.86 -6.92 -9.06
C ASN A 135 -19.41 -6.59 -7.68
N VAL A 136 -19.12 -5.40 -7.17
CA VAL A 136 -19.58 -4.93 -5.86
C VAL A 136 -20.46 -3.71 -6.06
N ARG A 137 -21.49 -3.57 -5.21
CA ARG A 137 -22.28 -2.36 -5.06
C ARG A 137 -22.63 -2.11 -3.60
N LEU A 138 -22.75 -0.84 -3.24
CA LEU A 138 -23.29 -0.39 -1.97
C LEU A 138 -24.57 0.40 -2.23
N VAL A 139 -25.67 -0.06 -1.64
CA VAL A 139 -27.00 0.55 -1.75
C VAL A 139 -27.32 1.26 -0.45
N ALA A 140 -27.70 2.53 -0.52
CA ALA A 140 -28.23 3.27 0.63
C ALA A 140 -29.70 2.85 0.86
N MET A 141 -30.03 2.41 2.07
CA MET A 141 -31.36 1.89 2.39
C MET A 141 -32.41 2.99 2.54
N GLY A 142 -31.99 4.23 2.81
CA GLY A 142 -32.89 5.36 3.00
C GLY A 142 -33.61 5.79 1.72
N ASP A 143 -32.94 5.73 0.57
CA ASP A 143 -33.47 6.18 -0.73
C ASP A 143 -33.32 5.16 -1.86
N GLY A 144 -32.68 4.01 -1.61
CA GLY A 144 -32.40 2.97 -2.59
C GLY A 144 -31.30 3.32 -3.59
N SER A 145 -30.58 4.43 -3.42
CA SER A 145 -29.55 4.87 -4.35
C SER A 145 -28.29 4.01 -4.25
N ILE A 146 -27.62 3.77 -5.38
CA ILE A 146 -26.32 3.10 -5.43
C ILE A 146 -25.23 4.15 -5.19
N ARG A 147 -24.53 4.03 -4.06
CA ARG A 147 -23.50 5.00 -3.61
C ARG A 147 -22.08 4.58 -3.98
N TYR A 148 -21.88 3.30 -4.27
CA TYR A 148 -20.61 2.74 -4.73
C TYR A 148 -20.88 1.59 -5.70
N THR A 149 -20.06 1.49 -6.74
CA THR A 149 -19.98 0.31 -7.59
C THR A 149 -18.55 0.10 -8.06
N ARG A 150 -18.11 -1.16 -8.10
CA ARG A 150 -16.75 -1.51 -8.48
C ARG A 150 -16.70 -2.87 -9.17
N PRO A 151 -16.40 -2.91 -10.48
CA PRO A 151 -15.95 -4.12 -11.13
C PRO A 151 -14.46 -4.36 -10.82
N LEU A 152 -14.13 -5.58 -10.42
CA LEU A 152 -12.77 -6.05 -10.14
C LEU A 152 -12.52 -7.32 -10.93
N THR A 153 -11.33 -7.44 -11.49
CA THR A 153 -10.93 -8.63 -12.24
C THR A 153 -9.46 -8.94 -11.97
N ALA A 154 -9.14 -10.21 -11.82
CA ALA A 154 -7.76 -10.69 -11.77
C ALA A 154 -7.61 -11.93 -12.65
N ARG A 155 -6.43 -12.08 -13.25
CA ARG A 155 -6.11 -13.18 -14.17
C ARG A 155 -4.79 -13.82 -13.77
N ASP A 156 -4.77 -15.14 -13.70
CA ASP A 156 -3.57 -15.96 -13.56
C ASP A 156 -3.42 -16.85 -14.79
N GLU A 157 -2.26 -16.81 -15.42
CA GLU A 157 -1.94 -17.64 -16.58
C GLU A 157 -0.72 -18.49 -16.26
N GLN A 158 -0.89 -19.81 -16.34
CA GLN A 158 0.16 -20.78 -16.07
C GLN A 158 0.25 -21.80 -17.19
N THR A 159 1.48 -22.11 -17.60
CA THR A 159 1.73 -23.23 -18.51
C THR A 159 2.35 -24.39 -17.74
N TRP A 160 1.66 -25.52 -17.73
CA TRP A 160 2.11 -26.77 -17.14
C TRP A 160 2.61 -27.73 -18.21
N CYS A 161 3.89 -28.07 -18.14
CA CYS A 161 4.53 -29.05 -19.01
C CYS A 161 4.90 -30.31 -18.19
N PRO A 162 4.98 -31.51 -18.79
CA PRO A 162 5.32 -32.75 -18.07
C PRO A 162 6.65 -32.71 -17.30
N ASP A 163 7.58 -31.86 -17.72
CA ASP A 163 8.93 -31.69 -17.15
C ASP A 163 8.97 -30.76 -15.93
N ARG A 164 7.87 -30.07 -15.59
CA ARG A 164 7.80 -29.14 -14.46
C ARG A 164 6.49 -29.25 -13.68
N LYS A 165 6.52 -28.96 -12.38
CA LYS A 165 5.29 -28.82 -11.59
C LYS A 165 4.67 -27.43 -11.83
N ALA A 166 3.36 -27.31 -11.65
CA ALA A 166 2.71 -26.00 -11.63
C ALA A 166 3.17 -25.20 -10.40
N ASN A 167 3.33 -23.90 -10.55
CA ASN A 167 3.85 -23.03 -9.49
C ASN A 167 2.77 -22.65 -8.47
N ARG A 168 1.48 -22.71 -8.84
CA ARG A 168 0.35 -22.38 -7.97
C ARG A 168 -0.92 -23.12 -8.39
N THR A 169 -1.80 -23.41 -7.43
CA THR A 169 -3.14 -23.98 -7.69
C THR A 169 -4.16 -22.90 -8.05
N VAL A 170 -5.29 -23.26 -8.67
CA VAL A 170 -6.38 -22.30 -8.94
C VAL A 170 -6.95 -21.77 -7.63
N GLU A 171 -7.22 -22.64 -6.66
CA GLU A 171 -7.73 -22.29 -5.33
C GLU A 171 -6.84 -21.26 -4.63
N SER A 172 -5.53 -21.49 -4.56
CA SER A 172 -4.59 -20.52 -3.97
C SER A 172 -4.58 -19.17 -4.70
N PHE A 173 -4.83 -19.15 -6.01
CA PHE A 173 -4.97 -17.89 -6.75
C PHE A 173 -6.29 -17.19 -6.43
N VAL A 174 -7.40 -17.94 -6.32
CA VAL A 174 -8.72 -17.43 -5.96
C VAL A 174 -8.69 -16.81 -4.57
N ASP A 175 -8.17 -17.52 -3.56
CA ASP A 175 -8.07 -17.02 -2.18
C ASP A 175 -7.28 -15.70 -2.10
N GLN A 176 -6.08 -15.69 -2.70
CA GLN A 176 -5.23 -14.48 -2.74
C GLN A 176 -5.93 -13.32 -3.46
N THR A 177 -6.72 -13.63 -4.49
CA THR A 177 -7.46 -12.62 -5.24
C THR A 177 -8.61 -12.05 -4.42
N ILE A 178 -9.38 -12.90 -3.74
CA ILE A 178 -10.48 -12.50 -2.86
C ILE A 178 -9.94 -11.55 -1.79
N ASP A 179 -8.86 -11.93 -1.11
CA ASP A 179 -8.20 -11.09 -0.10
C ASP A 179 -7.78 -9.71 -0.66
N ALA A 180 -7.19 -9.69 -1.86
CA ALA A 180 -6.78 -8.45 -2.50
C ALA A 180 -7.97 -7.57 -2.90
N GLN A 181 -9.05 -8.18 -3.39
CA GLN A 181 -10.27 -7.48 -3.78
C GLN A 181 -11.02 -6.94 -2.55
N VAL A 182 -11.11 -7.72 -1.48
CA VAL A 182 -11.68 -7.28 -0.20
C VAL A 182 -10.93 -6.06 0.34
N ARG A 183 -9.59 -6.10 0.39
CA ARG A 183 -8.79 -4.92 0.80
C ARG A 183 -9.04 -3.71 -0.09
N THR A 184 -9.17 -3.92 -1.40
CA THR A 184 -9.50 -2.84 -2.35
C THR A 184 -10.85 -2.21 -2.00
N ILE A 185 -11.89 -3.01 -1.79
CA ILE A 185 -13.23 -2.54 -1.40
C ILE A 185 -13.16 -1.81 -0.06
N ARG A 186 -12.46 -2.36 0.94
CA ARG A 186 -12.30 -1.74 2.26
C ARG A 186 -11.60 -0.37 2.19
N TYR A 187 -10.65 -0.18 1.28
CA TYR A 187 -10.00 1.13 1.09
C TYR A 187 -10.89 2.12 0.33
N ASP A 188 -11.72 1.63 -0.59
CA ASP A 188 -12.73 2.47 -1.23
C ASP A 188 -13.80 2.93 -0.22
N LEU A 189 -14.19 2.06 0.71
CA LEU A 189 -15.30 2.32 1.64
C LEU A 189 -14.89 3.00 2.96
N ALA A 190 -13.63 2.92 3.37
CA ALA A 190 -13.25 3.35 4.71
C ALA A 190 -11.83 3.95 4.74
N PRO A 191 -11.54 4.86 5.69
CA PRO A 191 -10.22 5.45 5.83
C PRO A 191 -9.17 4.41 6.23
N SER A 192 -7.93 4.61 5.83
CA SER A 192 -6.80 3.71 6.14
C SER A 192 -5.68 4.43 6.86
N GLY A 193 -4.99 3.74 7.77
CA GLY A 193 -3.77 4.26 8.39
C GLY A 193 -2.59 4.19 7.43
N PHE A 194 -1.64 5.12 7.56
CA PHE A 194 -0.35 5.02 6.90
C PHE A 194 0.78 5.31 7.89
N SER A 195 1.96 4.78 7.59
CA SER A 195 3.20 5.04 8.30
C SER A 195 4.35 4.94 7.30
N ASP A 196 4.83 6.09 6.82
CA ASP A 196 5.83 6.18 5.77
C ASP A 196 7.15 6.68 6.36
N ASN A 197 8.27 6.03 5.99
CA ASN A 197 9.61 6.51 6.31
C ASN A 197 10.10 7.39 5.16
N VAL A 198 10.11 8.70 5.37
CA VAL A 198 10.51 9.68 4.37
C VAL A 198 11.97 10.05 4.57
N ARG A 199 12.76 10.01 3.49
CA ARG A 199 14.18 10.33 3.56
C ARG A 199 14.38 11.82 3.83
N VAL A 200 15.29 12.13 4.75
CA VAL A 200 15.70 13.52 5.02
C VAL A 200 16.65 14.02 3.93
N ASP A 201 16.64 15.33 3.64
CA ASP A 201 17.63 15.92 2.76
C ASP A 201 18.94 16.14 3.53
N GLU A 202 20.01 15.51 3.05
CA GLU A 202 21.32 15.51 3.69
C GLU A 202 22.25 16.62 3.18
N ASN A 203 21.78 17.44 2.24
CA ASN A 203 22.59 18.48 1.64
C ASN A 203 22.88 19.61 2.63
N ARG A 204 24.17 19.92 2.82
CA ARG A 204 24.67 20.93 3.76
C ARG A 204 25.17 22.20 3.07
N LYS A 205 25.13 22.25 1.74
CA LYS A 205 25.65 23.38 0.97
C LYS A 205 24.87 24.65 1.30
N GLY A 206 25.58 25.74 1.57
CA GLY A 206 25.01 27.04 1.94
C GLY A 206 24.92 27.29 3.44
N LEU A 207 25.11 26.27 4.28
CA LEU A 207 25.18 26.46 5.73
C LEU A 207 26.59 26.90 6.18
N PRO A 208 26.71 27.82 7.16
CA PRO A 208 27.96 28.07 7.88
C PRO A 208 28.51 26.80 8.51
N LYS A 209 29.84 26.71 8.71
CA LYS A 209 30.50 25.49 9.19
C LYS A 209 29.87 24.91 10.47
N ALA A 210 29.62 25.73 11.48
CA ALA A 210 28.99 25.31 12.73
C ALA A 210 27.58 24.74 12.51
N ALA A 211 26.76 25.43 11.69
CA ALA A 211 25.42 24.97 11.34
C ALA A 211 25.45 23.69 10.49
N ALA A 212 26.41 23.54 9.57
CA ALA A 212 26.58 22.34 8.76
C ALA A 212 26.98 21.11 9.59
N ASP A 213 27.80 21.30 10.62
CA ASP A 213 28.19 20.25 11.56
C ASP A 213 27.00 19.87 12.48
N ALA A 214 26.25 20.85 12.99
CA ALA A 214 25.01 20.61 13.73
C ALA A 214 23.96 19.88 12.88
N PHE A 215 23.78 20.29 11.62
CA PHE A 215 22.86 19.65 10.68
C PHE A 215 23.21 18.19 10.43
N LYS A 216 24.52 17.89 10.27
CA LYS A 216 25.03 16.52 10.13
C LYS A 216 24.74 15.67 11.37
N ASN A 217 24.83 16.26 12.56
CA ASN A 217 24.53 15.55 13.81
C ASN A 217 23.03 15.28 13.93
N ALA A 218 22.17 16.24 13.57
CA ALA A 218 20.72 16.04 13.51
C ALA A 218 20.33 14.93 12.54
N ILE A 219 20.95 14.86 11.35
CA ILE A 219 20.77 13.74 10.40
C ILE A 219 21.08 12.39 11.04
N ARG A 220 22.16 12.28 11.82
CA ARG A 220 22.49 10.99 12.48
C ARG A 220 21.54 10.67 13.63
N GLN A 221 21.03 11.70 14.29
CA GLN A 221 20.13 11.57 15.42
C GLN A 221 18.80 10.93 15.00
N THR A 222 18.38 11.02 13.72
CA THR A 222 17.15 10.36 13.25
C THR A 222 17.14 8.85 13.43
N LYS A 223 18.31 8.20 13.53
CA LYS A 223 18.41 6.75 13.81
C LYS A 223 17.86 6.35 15.17
N SER A 224 17.94 7.25 16.15
CA SER A 224 17.66 6.93 17.55
C SER A 224 16.60 7.86 18.17
N ASP A 225 16.52 9.09 17.68
CA ASP A 225 15.70 10.15 18.25
C ASP A 225 15.29 11.15 17.16
N GLN A 226 14.23 10.80 16.42
CA GLN A 226 13.67 11.64 15.38
C GLN A 226 13.13 12.98 15.92
N ALA A 227 12.59 12.99 17.14
CA ALA A 227 12.05 14.20 17.76
C ALA A 227 13.17 15.20 18.08
N GLY A 228 14.26 14.74 18.70
CA GLY A 228 15.42 15.58 18.98
C GLY A 228 16.19 16.00 17.72
N ALA A 229 16.17 15.20 16.65
CA ALA A 229 16.67 15.65 15.34
C ALA A 229 15.87 16.85 14.82
N CYS A 230 14.55 16.80 14.92
CA CYS A 230 13.66 17.91 14.57
C CYS A 230 13.90 19.16 15.42
N ASP A 231 14.14 19.00 16.71
CA ASP A 231 14.48 20.12 17.59
C ASP A 231 15.84 20.74 17.24
N SER A 232 16.81 19.91 16.85
CA SER A 232 18.12 20.35 16.38
C SER A 232 18.03 21.16 15.09
N TRP A 233 17.24 20.71 14.11
CA TRP A 233 17.00 21.51 12.89
C TRP A 233 16.26 22.82 13.18
N ALA A 234 15.29 22.80 14.09
CA ALA A 234 14.60 24.03 14.51
C ALA A 234 15.55 25.02 15.18
N ALA A 235 16.53 24.55 15.97
CA ALA A 235 17.56 25.39 16.55
C ALA A 235 18.47 26.02 15.47
N ILE A 236 18.93 25.22 14.49
CA ILE A 236 19.76 25.73 13.38
C ILE A 236 19.04 26.86 12.62
N ALA A 237 17.74 26.72 12.39
CA ALA A 237 16.95 27.71 11.66
C ALA A 237 16.73 29.04 12.42
N ARG A 238 17.03 29.09 13.73
CA ARG A 238 17.03 30.35 14.50
C ARG A 238 18.33 31.13 14.31
N ASP A 239 19.44 30.43 14.07
CA ASP A 239 20.79 30.99 14.09
C ASP A 239 21.41 31.12 12.69
N ALA A 240 20.77 30.55 11.66
CA ALA A 240 21.25 30.58 10.28
C ALA A 240 20.10 30.69 9.28
N GLU A 241 20.37 31.33 8.13
CA GLU A 241 19.43 31.36 7.02
C GLU A 241 19.12 29.93 6.52
N PRO A 242 17.82 29.56 6.37
CA PRO A 242 17.46 28.23 5.91
C PRO A 242 17.93 27.96 4.48
N THR A 243 18.64 26.84 4.29
CA THR A 243 18.88 26.27 2.97
C THR A 243 17.69 25.44 2.51
N ALA A 244 17.65 25.08 1.23
CA ALA A 244 16.59 24.23 0.67
C ALA A 244 16.42 22.90 1.44
N ALA A 245 17.53 22.28 1.85
CA ALA A 245 17.53 21.04 2.61
C ALA A 245 17.03 21.22 4.06
N LEU A 246 17.44 22.31 4.73
CA LEU A 246 16.96 22.61 6.08
C LEU A 246 15.45 22.92 6.07
N ALA A 247 14.99 23.73 5.12
CA ALA A 247 13.57 24.00 4.95
C ALA A 247 12.77 22.71 4.66
N PHE A 248 13.28 21.80 3.83
CA PHE A 248 12.63 20.52 3.57
C PHE A 248 12.51 19.66 4.84
N ASN A 249 13.60 19.50 5.61
CA ASN A 249 13.58 18.70 6.83
C ASN A 249 12.66 19.30 7.89
N LEU A 250 12.58 20.64 8.01
CA LEU A 250 11.64 21.31 8.89
C LEU A 250 10.18 21.07 8.48
N GLY A 251 9.89 21.05 7.17
CA GLY A 251 8.58 20.69 6.66
C GLY A 251 8.18 19.27 7.03
N LEU A 252 9.12 18.34 6.88
CA LEU A 252 8.93 16.94 7.27
C LEU A 252 8.71 16.77 8.78
N CYS A 253 9.46 17.51 9.60
CA CYS A 253 9.28 17.54 11.05
C CYS A 253 7.92 18.10 11.47
N ALA A 254 7.49 19.20 10.85
CA ALA A 254 6.19 19.78 11.12
C ALA A 254 5.06 18.82 10.72
N GLU A 255 5.22 18.13 9.59
CA GLU A 255 4.26 17.12 9.14
C GLU A 255 4.18 15.94 10.12
N ALA A 256 5.32 15.39 10.55
CA ALA A 256 5.37 14.30 11.52
C ALA A 256 4.69 14.68 12.86
N ARG A 257 4.72 15.97 13.22
CA ARG A 257 4.05 16.54 14.40
C ARG A 257 2.59 16.94 14.15
N ARG A 258 2.09 16.74 12.92
CA ARG A 258 0.75 17.15 12.45
C ARG A 258 0.50 18.66 12.49
N ASP A 259 1.57 19.46 12.47
CA ASP A 259 1.49 20.90 12.22
C ASP A 259 1.49 21.15 10.72
N PHE A 260 0.32 20.93 10.10
CA PHE A 260 0.19 20.99 8.64
C PHE A 260 0.39 22.39 8.07
N VAL A 261 0.11 23.44 8.84
CA VAL A 261 0.33 24.82 8.39
C VAL A 261 1.83 25.07 8.27
N ALA A 262 2.60 24.80 9.33
CA ALA A 262 4.04 24.95 9.29
C ALA A 262 4.69 24.03 8.24
N ALA A 263 4.18 22.79 8.07
CA ALA A 263 4.70 21.86 7.08
C ALA A 263 4.57 22.40 5.65
N ILE A 264 3.39 22.93 5.29
CA ILE A 264 3.13 23.53 3.97
C ILE A 264 4.05 24.74 3.75
N ASP A 265 4.21 25.60 4.75
CA ASP A 265 5.06 26.79 4.65
C ASP A 265 6.53 26.43 4.41
N TRP A 266 7.05 25.45 5.16
CA TRP A 266 8.42 24.98 5.04
C TRP A 266 8.68 24.25 3.71
N TYR A 267 7.75 23.43 3.26
CA TYR A 267 7.82 22.82 1.94
C TYR A 267 7.80 23.85 0.81
N GLY A 268 6.95 24.88 0.91
CA GLY A 268 6.94 26.00 -0.01
C GLY A 268 8.25 26.80 0.03
N GLN A 269 8.84 27.00 1.22
CA GLN A 269 10.14 27.64 1.38
C GLN A 269 11.26 26.83 0.71
N ALA A 270 11.28 25.51 0.90
CA ALA A 270 12.25 24.62 0.26
C ALA A 270 12.18 24.71 -1.28
N GLN A 271 10.97 24.79 -1.85
CA GLN A 271 10.77 24.99 -3.29
C GLN A 271 11.29 26.34 -3.77
N ARG A 272 11.00 27.44 -3.05
CA ARG A 272 11.52 28.79 -3.37
C ARG A 272 13.04 28.85 -3.33
N LEU A 273 13.67 28.07 -2.44
CA LEU A 273 15.12 27.93 -2.33
C LEU A 273 15.72 26.96 -3.38
N GLY A 274 14.90 26.46 -4.31
CA GLY A 274 15.35 25.64 -5.44
C GLY A 274 15.44 24.14 -5.15
N SER A 275 14.80 23.63 -4.09
CA SER A 275 14.73 22.18 -3.87
C SER A 275 14.04 21.48 -5.04
N LYS A 276 14.66 20.40 -5.51
CA LYS A 276 14.09 19.46 -6.50
C LYS A 276 13.65 18.15 -5.85
N ASN A 277 13.55 18.11 -4.52
CA ASN A 277 13.14 16.89 -3.83
C ASN A 277 11.66 16.60 -4.13
N ARG A 278 11.40 15.47 -4.81
CA ARG A 278 10.04 15.02 -5.16
C ARG A 278 9.17 14.76 -3.93
N ASP A 279 9.80 14.44 -2.80
CA ASP A 279 9.12 14.12 -1.54
C ASP A 279 8.36 15.33 -0.98
N ILE A 280 8.66 16.55 -1.46
CA ILE A 280 7.86 17.75 -1.18
C ILE A 280 6.43 17.59 -1.72
N GLY A 281 6.29 17.19 -2.99
CA GLY A 281 4.98 17.01 -3.61
C GLY A 281 4.21 15.84 -3.00
N GLU A 282 4.92 14.76 -2.65
CA GLU A 282 4.34 13.61 -1.95
C GLU A 282 3.87 13.99 -0.55
N GLY A 283 4.66 14.76 0.21
CA GLY A 283 4.29 15.28 1.53
C GLY A 283 3.07 16.20 1.49
N LEU A 284 3.03 17.15 0.56
CA LEU A 284 1.85 18.02 0.38
C LEU A 284 0.58 17.21 0.04
N THR A 285 0.70 16.17 -0.79
CA THR A 285 -0.41 15.26 -1.12
C THR A 285 -0.86 14.47 0.11
N ARG A 286 0.08 13.98 0.91
CA ARG A 286 -0.20 13.22 2.14
C ARG A 286 -0.90 14.09 3.18
N ILE A 287 -0.45 15.33 3.38
CA ILE A 287 -1.09 16.33 4.24
C ILE A 287 -2.53 16.61 3.79
N ASP A 288 -2.75 16.89 2.50
CA ASP A 288 -4.07 17.17 1.96
C ASP A 288 -5.03 15.98 2.18
N ARG A 289 -4.60 14.76 1.85
CA ARG A 289 -5.40 13.56 2.07
C ARG A 289 -5.71 13.36 3.55
N HIS A 290 -4.74 13.55 4.44
CA HIS A 290 -4.97 13.40 5.86
C HIS A 290 -5.95 14.42 6.42
N ARG A 291 -5.84 15.69 5.99
CA ARG A 291 -6.81 16.74 6.35
C ARG A 291 -8.22 16.40 5.90
N ARG A 292 -8.39 15.82 4.70
CA ARG A 292 -9.70 15.32 4.24
C ARG A 292 -10.22 14.19 5.12
N ALA A 293 -9.37 13.22 5.47
CA ALA A 293 -9.76 12.13 6.35
C ALA A 293 -10.26 12.63 7.72
N LEU A 294 -9.59 13.65 8.29
CA LEU A 294 -10.03 14.29 9.53
C LEU A 294 -11.36 15.03 9.35
N ALA A 295 -11.51 15.80 8.28
CA ALA A 295 -12.75 16.53 8.01
C ALA A 295 -13.96 15.60 7.78
N ASP A 296 -13.76 14.51 7.04
CA ASP A 296 -14.77 13.47 6.81
C ASP A 296 -15.19 12.82 8.15
N TRP A 297 -14.22 12.56 9.02
CA TRP A 297 -14.49 12.02 10.35
C TRP A 297 -15.27 13.00 11.23
N ASP A 298 -14.88 14.27 11.27
CA ASP A 298 -15.58 15.30 12.04
C ASP A 298 -17.04 15.45 11.59
N ALA A 299 -17.29 15.46 10.28
CA ALA A 299 -18.64 15.47 9.71
C ALA A 299 -19.44 14.23 10.13
N ARG A 300 -18.81 13.05 10.11
CA ARG A 300 -19.44 11.80 10.57
C ARG A 300 -19.77 11.83 12.06
N GLN A 301 -18.91 12.40 12.91
CA GLN A 301 -19.18 12.55 14.35
C GLN A 301 -20.39 13.44 14.61
N GLN A 302 -20.59 14.51 13.83
CA GLN A 302 -21.77 15.36 13.94
C GLN A 302 -23.06 14.60 13.59
N LEU A 303 -23.02 13.72 12.57
CA LEU A 303 -24.16 12.86 12.23
C LEU A 303 -24.46 11.83 13.32
N LEU A 304 -23.42 11.28 13.96
CA LEU A 304 -23.56 10.35 15.08
C LEU A 304 -24.16 11.02 16.31
N ALA A 305 -23.75 12.24 16.63
CA ALA A 305 -24.27 12.99 17.78
C ALA A 305 -25.74 13.44 17.61
N GLY A 306 -26.23 13.52 16.37
CA GLY A 306 -27.61 13.88 16.06
C GLY A 306 -28.59 12.70 15.98
N ARG A 307 -28.11 11.45 16.15
CA ARG A 307 -28.93 10.22 16.17
C ARG A 307 -29.16 9.74 17.60
#